data_AF-A0A6V8NK81-F1
#
_entry.id   AF-A0A6V8NK81-F1
#
_cell.length_a   1.000
_cell.length_b   1.000
_cell.length_c   1.000
_cell.angle_alpha   90.00
_cell.angle_beta   90.00
_cell.angle_gamma   90.00
#
_symmetry.space_group_name_H-M   'P 1'
#
loop_
_entity.id
_entity.type
_entity.pdbx_description
1 polymer ?
#
loop_
_entity_poly.entity_id
_entity_poly.type
_entity_poly.pdbx_seq_one_letter_code
_entity_poly.pdbx_strand_id
1 'polypeptide(L)'
;DELPQSSAGKTIMTTEPKFIPDEAIEIKVRGSIAMRVRLVDCVGYTVQGAVGYEDEGAPRMVTTPWFDYDIPFEEAAEVGTRKVITDHSTIGIVITTDGSISDIPRPDYIQAEQRVIEELKELGKPFVILLNSARPYSQEALALKEELTDTYNVPVISFNALQLMEEDVNLVFQEVLYEFPVREVNINLPSWVEVM
;
A
#
# COMPACT_ATOMS: atom_id res chain seq x y z
N ASP A 1 -2.49 16.06 11.56
CA ASP A 1 -2.80 17.49 11.40
C ASP A 1 -2.98 17.94 9.95
N GLU A 2 -3.49 17.07 9.08
CA GLU A 2 -4.26 17.45 7.89
C GLU A 2 -5.05 16.21 7.44
N LEU A 3 -6.27 16.40 6.94
CA LEU A 3 -7.09 15.31 6.41
C LEU A 3 -6.54 14.88 5.04
N PRO A 4 -6.47 13.57 4.73
CA PRO A 4 -6.04 13.11 3.41
C PRO A 4 -6.88 13.77 2.32
N GLN A 5 -6.23 14.41 1.36
CA GLN A 5 -6.89 15.02 0.21
C GLN A 5 -7.03 13.97 -0.89
N SER A 6 -8.26 13.70 -1.31
CA SER A 6 -8.54 12.82 -2.45
C SER A 6 -9.04 13.65 -3.64
N SER A 7 -8.59 13.28 -4.84
CA SER A 7 -9.12 13.80 -6.10
C SER A 7 -9.71 12.66 -6.92
N ALA A 8 -10.83 12.91 -7.59
CA ALA A 8 -11.47 11.93 -8.48
C ALA A 8 -10.93 12.04 -9.91
N GLY A 9 -10.89 10.90 -10.62
CA GLY A 9 -10.53 10.81 -12.03
C GLY A 9 -9.10 10.29 -12.27
N LYS A 10 -8.62 10.43 -13.50
CA LYS A 10 -7.30 9.96 -13.96
C LYS A 10 -6.18 11.00 -13.88
N THR A 11 -6.53 12.24 -13.48
CA THR A 11 -5.56 13.34 -13.35
C THR A 11 -4.82 13.22 -12.02
N ILE A 12 -3.51 13.21 -12.09
CA ILE A 12 -2.64 13.15 -10.92
C ILE A 12 -2.65 14.49 -10.21
N MET A 13 -3.15 14.46 -8.98
CA MET A 13 -3.02 15.57 -8.04
C MET A 13 -1.98 15.19 -7.02
N THR A 14 -1.09 16.14 -6.72
CA THR A 14 -0.05 15.96 -5.71
C THR A 14 -0.18 17.07 -4.72
N THR A 15 -0.43 16.71 -3.47
CA THR A 15 -0.09 17.58 -2.35
C THR A 15 1.33 17.26 -1.93
N GLU A 16 2.05 18.26 -1.42
CA GLU A 16 3.41 18.06 -0.93
C GLU A 16 3.40 16.96 0.14
N PRO A 17 4.19 15.87 0.00
CA PRO A 17 4.15 14.76 0.93
C PRO A 17 4.64 15.24 2.30
N LYS A 18 3.70 15.38 3.24
CA LYS A 18 4.03 15.71 4.62
C LYS A 18 4.53 14.46 5.33
N PHE A 19 5.86 14.40 5.42
CA PHE A 19 6.74 13.65 6.33
C PHE A 19 6.23 12.32 6.95
N ILE A 20 7.12 11.32 6.94
CA ILE A 20 6.96 10.10 7.74
C ILE A 20 6.77 10.51 9.22
N PRO A 21 5.69 10.11 9.89
CA PRO A 21 5.47 10.45 11.30
C PRO A 21 6.65 9.98 12.16
N ASP A 22 7.20 10.88 12.99
CA ASP A 22 8.31 10.53 13.88
C ASP A 22 7.86 9.53 14.97
N GLU A 23 6.63 9.67 15.46
CA GLU A 23 6.08 8.87 16.55
C GLU A 23 5.06 7.83 16.07
N ALA A 24 5.19 6.60 16.59
CA ALA A 24 4.23 5.53 16.38
C ALA A 24 3.04 5.67 17.32
N ILE A 25 1.82 5.58 16.78
CA ILE A 25 0.57 5.58 17.54
C ILE A 25 0.18 4.15 17.91
N GLU A 26 -0.42 3.97 19.09
CA GLU A 26 -0.99 2.68 19.49
C GLU A 26 -2.39 2.52 18.90
N ILE A 27 -2.64 1.38 18.25
CA ILE A 27 -3.97 0.96 17.81
C ILE A 27 -4.30 -0.41 18.40
N LYS A 28 -5.60 -0.66 18.60
CA LYS A 28 -6.12 -1.95 19.06
C LYS A 28 -6.88 -2.64 17.94
N VAL A 29 -6.31 -3.72 17.43
CA VAL A 29 -6.96 -4.55 16.39
C VAL A 29 -7.90 -5.53 17.08
N ARG A 30 -9.18 -5.50 16.70
CA ARG A 30 -10.26 -6.33 17.28
C ARG A 30 -10.32 -6.31 18.81
N GLY A 31 -9.90 -5.21 19.43
CA GLY A 31 -9.95 -4.99 20.87
C GLY A 31 -8.99 -5.80 21.74
N SER A 32 -8.23 -6.75 21.17
CA SER A 32 -7.35 -7.64 21.93
C SER A 32 -5.87 -7.50 21.60
N ILE A 33 -5.51 -7.08 20.38
CA ILE A 33 -4.13 -6.96 19.94
C ILE A 33 -3.74 -5.48 19.92
N ALA A 34 -2.79 -5.09 20.78
CA ALA A 34 -2.21 -3.75 20.75
C ALA A 34 -0.96 -3.73 19.86
N MET A 35 -0.87 -2.78 18.94
CA MET A 35 0.30 -2.57 18.09
C MET A 35 0.64 -1.08 17.99
N ARG A 36 1.91 -0.76 17.79
CA ARG A 36 2.37 0.60 17.51
C ARG A 36 2.70 0.74 16.02
N VAL A 37 1.99 1.63 15.34
CA VAL A 37 2.07 1.77 13.88
C VAL A 37 2.51 3.18 13.50
N ARG A 38 3.31 3.27 12.43
CA ARG A 38 3.55 4.48 11.66
C ARG A 38 3.13 4.17 10.22
N LEU A 39 2.29 5.02 9.65
CA LEU A 39 1.87 4.90 8.25
C LEU A 39 2.67 5.89 7.41
N VAL A 40 3.16 5.40 6.28
CA VAL A 40 3.85 6.21 5.28
C VAL A 40 3.11 5.99 3.98
N ASP A 41 2.62 7.08 3.40
CA ASP A 41 2.01 7.08 2.08
C ASP A 41 3.09 7.39 1.02
N CYS A 42 2.95 6.78 -0.16
CA CYS A 42 3.83 7.02 -1.29
C CYS A 42 3.02 7.16 -2.57
N VAL A 43 3.55 7.92 -3.54
CA VAL A 43 2.84 8.26 -4.78
C VAL A 43 2.53 7.01 -5.61
N GLY A 44 3.38 5.99 -5.54
CA GLY A 44 3.26 4.76 -6.33
C GLY A 44 4.07 4.80 -7.63
N TYR A 45 3.75 3.87 -8.52
CA TYR A 45 4.33 3.77 -9.86
C TYR A 45 3.37 4.27 -10.92
N THR A 46 3.92 4.73 -12.04
CA THR A 46 3.13 5.24 -13.13
C THR A 46 2.35 4.12 -13.81
N VAL A 47 1.10 4.42 -14.13
CA VAL A 47 0.20 3.52 -14.85
C VAL A 47 -0.14 4.12 -16.19
N GLN A 48 -0.30 3.25 -17.20
CA GLN A 48 -0.71 3.69 -18.51
C GLN A 48 -2.11 4.34 -18.43
N GLY A 49 -2.33 5.42 -19.18
CA GLY A 49 -3.62 6.12 -19.21
C GLY A 49 -3.85 7.14 -18.08
N ALA A 50 -2.98 7.20 -17.06
CA ALA A 50 -2.96 8.31 -16.12
C ALA A 50 -2.45 9.60 -16.78
N VAL A 51 -2.99 10.75 -16.37
CA VAL A 51 -2.66 12.07 -16.94
C VAL A 51 -2.19 13.04 -15.85
N GLY A 52 -1.48 14.10 -16.22
CA GLY A 52 -0.92 15.06 -15.26
C GLY A 52 0.58 14.90 -14.97
N TYR A 53 1.25 14.01 -15.72
CA TYR A 53 2.72 13.93 -15.80
C TYR A 53 3.35 15.06 -16.63
N GLU A 54 2.56 15.68 -17.50
CA GLU A 54 2.99 16.76 -18.40
C GLU A 54 2.20 18.04 -18.09
N ASP A 55 2.87 19.19 -18.21
CA ASP A 55 2.29 20.53 -18.15
C ASP A 55 2.81 21.35 -19.35
N GLU A 56 1.90 22.00 -20.08
CA GLU A 56 2.19 22.76 -21.31
C GLU A 56 3.04 22.02 -22.38
N GLY A 57 2.98 20.68 -22.42
CA GLY A 57 3.73 19.85 -23.37
C GLY A 57 5.19 19.56 -22.97
N ALA A 58 5.57 19.92 -21.74
CA ALA A 58 6.80 19.50 -21.10
C ALA A 58 6.49 18.62 -19.88
N PRO A 59 7.44 17.79 -19.41
CA PRO A 59 7.27 17.08 -18.15
C PRO A 59 7.00 18.05 -17.01
N ARG A 60 6.01 17.74 -16.18
CA ARG A 60 5.71 18.51 -14.98
C ARG A 60 6.88 18.37 -14.02
N MET A 61 7.56 19.48 -13.72
CA MET A 61 8.72 19.48 -12.84
C MET A 61 8.29 19.65 -11.37
N VAL A 62 8.97 18.97 -10.46
CA VAL A 62 8.73 19.06 -9.02
C VAL A 62 10.03 19.13 -8.24
N THR A 63 10.00 19.91 -7.16
CA THR A 63 11.07 19.91 -6.15
C THR A 63 10.85 18.71 -5.23
N THR A 64 11.92 18.02 -4.86
CA THR A 64 11.86 16.89 -3.93
C THR A 64 12.90 17.06 -2.82
N PRO A 65 12.74 16.43 -1.65
CA PRO A 65 13.77 16.47 -0.61
C PRO A 65 15.02 15.65 -0.97
N TRP A 66 15.03 14.96 -2.11
CA TRP A 66 16.06 14.00 -2.50
C TRP A 66 17.12 14.57 -3.41
N PHE A 67 16.82 15.68 -4.09
CA PHE A 67 17.67 16.33 -5.08
C PHE A 67 17.70 17.83 -4.80
N ASP A 68 18.81 18.47 -5.16
CA ASP A 68 19.02 19.92 -5.06
C ASP A 68 18.56 20.69 -6.32
N TYR A 69 17.96 19.97 -7.28
CA TYR A 69 17.36 20.50 -8.51
C TYR A 69 15.98 19.87 -8.75
N ASP A 70 15.15 20.56 -9.53
CA ASP A 70 13.83 20.05 -9.93
C ASP A 70 13.98 18.89 -10.91
N ILE A 71 13.20 17.85 -10.69
CA ILE A 71 13.15 16.64 -11.53
C ILE A 71 11.74 16.42 -12.09
N PRO A 72 11.58 15.66 -13.18
CA PRO A 72 10.27 15.27 -13.67
C PRO A 72 9.45 14.57 -12.60
N PHE A 73 8.15 14.84 -12.57
CA PHE A 73 7.23 14.29 -11.58
C PHE A 73 7.20 12.75 -11.56
N GLU A 74 7.23 12.12 -12.75
CA GLU A 74 7.32 10.66 -12.87
C GLU A 74 8.56 10.11 -12.19
N GLU A 75 9.73 10.72 -12.44
CA GLU A 75 10.99 10.33 -11.80
C GLU A 75 10.94 10.53 -10.27
N ALA A 76 10.37 11.64 -9.81
CA ALA A 76 10.19 11.91 -8.39
C ALA A 76 9.31 10.85 -7.70
N ALA A 77 8.20 10.46 -8.35
CA ALA A 77 7.28 9.46 -7.85
C ALA A 77 7.98 8.09 -7.73
N GLU A 78 8.70 7.66 -8.77
CA GLU A 78 9.41 6.38 -8.74
C GLU A 78 10.53 6.34 -7.69
N VAL A 79 11.36 7.39 -7.63
CA VAL A 79 12.46 7.46 -6.65
C VAL A 79 11.92 7.50 -5.23
N GLY A 80 10.84 8.28 -4.99
CA GLY A 80 10.19 8.35 -3.69
C GLY A 80 9.61 7.02 -3.25
N THR A 81 8.85 6.36 -4.12
CA THR A 81 8.24 5.05 -3.86
C THR A 81 9.30 4.00 -3.54
N ARG A 82 10.37 3.91 -4.34
CA ARG A 82 11.47 2.97 -4.09
C ARG A 82 12.16 3.21 -2.76
N LYS A 83 12.43 4.46 -2.37
CA LYS A 83 13.06 4.80 -1.08
C LYS A 83 12.17 4.42 0.11
N VAL A 84 10.87 4.70 0.03
CA VAL A 84 9.92 4.30 1.07
C VAL A 84 9.89 2.78 1.20
N ILE A 85 9.77 2.09 0.07
CA ILE A 85 9.76 0.62 0.02
C ILE A 85 11.07 0.05 0.53
N THR A 86 12.23 0.66 0.28
CA THR A 86 13.54 0.09 0.65
C THR A 86 13.91 0.41 2.10
N ASP A 87 13.82 1.68 2.49
CA ASP A 87 14.49 2.19 3.70
C ASP A 87 13.55 2.50 4.86
N HIS A 88 12.25 2.69 4.58
CA HIS A 88 11.32 3.27 5.56
C HIS A 88 10.10 2.40 5.90
N SER A 89 9.97 1.22 5.30
CA SER A 89 8.87 0.28 5.55
C SER A 89 9.35 -1.04 6.18
N THR A 90 8.55 -1.59 7.08
CA THR A 90 8.74 -2.95 7.61
C THR A 90 7.80 -3.98 6.96
N ILE A 91 6.67 -3.51 6.44
CA ILE A 91 5.64 -4.27 5.73
C ILE A 91 5.00 -3.35 4.68
N GLY A 92 4.59 -3.89 3.54
CA GLY A 92 3.87 -3.17 2.49
C GLY A 92 2.36 -3.40 2.52
N ILE A 93 1.59 -2.38 2.17
CA ILE A 93 0.19 -2.52 1.76
C ILE A 93 0.13 -2.07 0.30
N VAL A 94 0.00 -3.02 -0.61
CA VAL A 94 -0.06 -2.73 -2.05
C VAL A 94 -1.51 -2.49 -2.42
N ILE A 95 -1.83 -1.32 -2.98
CA ILE A 95 -3.18 -1.01 -3.44
C ILE A 95 -3.22 -1.12 -4.96
N THR A 96 -4.17 -1.89 -5.47
CA THR A 96 -4.45 -2.04 -6.90
C THR A 96 -5.96 -1.95 -7.15
N THR A 97 -6.40 -2.03 -8.41
CA THR A 97 -7.81 -1.96 -8.77
C THR A 97 -8.18 -2.95 -9.88
N ASP A 98 -9.44 -3.36 -9.90
CA ASP A 98 -10.08 -4.13 -10.98
C ASP A 98 -10.45 -3.27 -12.20
N GLY A 99 -10.08 -1.98 -12.20
CA GLY A 99 -10.39 -1.03 -13.27
C GLY A 99 -11.77 -0.39 -13.16
N SER A 100 -12.51 -0.62 -12.07
CA SER A 100 -13.83 -0.02 -11.86
C SER A 100 -13.81 1.38 -11.22
N ILE A 101 -12.64 1.84 -10.76
CA ILE A 101 -12.50 3.05 -9.94
C ILE A 101 -12.26 4.31 -10.77
N SER A 102 -11.52 4.19 -11.88
CA SER A 102 -11.19 5.30 -12.78
C SER A 102 -11.50 4.92 -14.22
N ASP A 103 -11.25 5.84 -15.15
CA ASP A 103 -11.38 5.58 -16.59
C ASP A 103 -10.20 4.77 -17.17
N ILE A 104 -9.29 4.29 -16.32
CA ILE A 104 -8.14 3.46 -16.71
C ILE A 104 -8.56 1.99 -16.61
N PRO A 105 -8.43 1.20 -17.68
CA PRO A 105 -8.82 -0.20 -17.67
C PRO A 105 -7.81 -1.05 -16.88
N ARG A 106 -8.25 -2.18 -16.32
CA ARG A 106 -7.40 -3.08 -15.53
C ARG A 106 -6.04 -3.43 -16.17
N PRO A 107 -5.94 -3.76 -17.48
CA PRO A 107 -4.67 -4.13 -18.11
C PRO A 107 -3.56 -3.08 -17.94
N ASP A 108 -3.92 -1.80 -17.87
CA ASP A 108 -2.98 -0.68 -17.77
C ASP A 108 -2.35 -0.57 -16.37
N TYR A 109 -2.91 -1.25 -15.37
CA TYR A 109 -2.37 -1.34 -14.01
C TYR A 109 -1.41 -2.52 -13.80
N ILE A 110 -1.48 -3.56 -14.65
CA ILE A 110 -0.79 -4.84 -14.42
C ILE A 110 0.72 -4.65 -14.34
N GLN A 111 1.30 -3.83 -15.22
CA GLN A 111 2.75 -3.61 -15.23
C GLN A 111 3.25 -2.95 -13.95
N ALA A 112 2.57 -1.90 -13.48
CA ALA A 112 2.93 -1.18 -12.26
C ALA A 112 2.76 -2.07 -11.01
N GLU A 113 1.68 -2.86 -11.00
CA GLU A 113 1.39 -3.84 -9.95
C GLU A 113 2.48 -4.93 -9.87
N GLN A 114 2.83 -5.54 -11.01
CA GLN A 114 3.88 -6.56 -11.06
C GLN A 114 5.21 -5.99 -10.56
N ARG A 115 5.58 -4.79 -11.01
CA ARG A 115 6.81 -4.11 -10.59
C ARG A 115 6.89 -3.91 -9.08
N VAL A 116 5.85 -3.34 -8.45
CA VAL A 116 5.89 -3.09 -6.99
C VAL A 116 5.93 -4.38 -6.19
N ILE A 117 5.23 -5.42 -6.66
CA ILE A 117 5.21 -6.73 -6.02
C ILE A 117 6.57 -7.42 -6.13
N GLU A 118 7.20 -7.37 -7.30
CA GLU A 118 8.53 -7.92 -7.52
C GLU A 118 9.56 -7.23 -6.62
N GLU A 119 9.55 -5.89 -6.53
CA GLU A 119 10.45 -5.14 -5.65
C GLU A 119 10.27 -5.53 -4.16
N LEU A 120 9.02 -5.67 -3.69
CA LEU A 120 8.76 -6.12 -2.32
C LEU A 120 9.25 -7.55 -2.06
N LYS A 121 9.05 -8.45 -3.03
CA LYS A 121 9.53 -9.84 -2.95
C LYS A 121 11.05 -9.93 -2.96
N GLU A 122 11.73 -9.19 -3.83
CA GLU A 122 13.18 -9.15 -3.92
C GLU A 122 13.83 -8.62 -2.63
N LEU A 123 13.18 -7.64 -1.98
CA LEU A 123 13.60 -7.11 -0.69
C LEU A 123 13.20 -8.01 0.49
N GLY A 124 12.45 -9.09 0.25
CA GLY A 124 11.95 -9.98 1.29
C GLY A 124 11.02 -9.29 2.29
N LYS A 125 10.35 -8.21 1.87
CA LYS A 125 9.42 -7.48 2.73
C LYS A 125 8.06 -8.16 2.69
N PRO A 126 7.45 -8.48 3.84
CA PRO A 126 6.07 -8.96 3.87
C PRO A 126 5.13 -7.89 3.32
N PHE A 127 4.04 -8.29 2.68
CA PHE A 127 3.02 -7.37 2.20
C PHE A 127 1.68 -8.06 1.96
N VAL A 128 0.62 -7.25 1.97
CA VAL A 128 -0.73 -7.66 1.57
C VAL A 128 -1.18 -6.84 0.36
N ILE A 129 -2.06 -7.40 -0.46
CA ILE A 129 -2.64 -6.69 -1.61
C ILE A 129 -4.09 -6.30 -1.29
N LEU A 130 -4.41 -5.05 -1.54
CA LEU A 130 -5.73 -4.47 -1.43
C LEU A 130 -6.27 -4.21 -2.84
N LEU A 131 -7.25 -5.01 -3.26
CA LEU A 131 -7.95 -4.88 -4.54
C LEU A 131 -9.16 -3.95 -4.38
N ASN A 132 -9.00 -2.68 -4.74
CA ASN A 132 -10.06 -1.70 -4.68
C ASN A 132 -11.01 -1.85 -5.88
N SER A 133 -12.29 -2.05 -5.58
CA SER A 133 -13.36 -2.24 -6.56
C SER A 133 -14.61 -1.49 -6.13
N ALA A 134 -15.36 -0.94 -7.10
CA ALA A 134 -16.69 -0.41 -6.87
C ALA A 134 -17.69 -1.51 -6.48
N ARG A 135 -17.40 -2.78 -6.78
CA ARG A 135 -18.23 -3.96 -6.52
C ARG A 135 -17.36 -5.12 -6.00
N PRO A 136 -16.81 -5.03 -4.78
CA PRO A 136 -15.80 -5.99 -4.28
C PRO A 136 -16.29 -7.43 -4.09
N TYR A 137 -17.62 -7.64 -4.12
CA TYR A 137 -18.28 -8.94 -4.00
C TYR A 137 -18.85 -9.46 -5.34
N SER A 138 -18.58 -8.79 -6.46
CA SER A 138 -18.98 -9.32 -7.77
C SER A 138 -18.16 -10.56 -8.11
N GLN A 139 -18.70 -11.39 -9.01
CA GLN A 139 -18.00 -12.61 -9.43
C GLN A 139 -16.65 -12.28 -10.08
N GLU A 140 -16.58 -11.19 -10.84
CA GLU A 140 -15.37 -10.73 -11.51
C GLU A 140 -14.31 -10.26 -10.51
N ALA A 141 -14.69 -9.47 -9.49
CA ALA A 141 -13.78 -8.99 -8.47
C ALA A 141 -13.24 -10.13 -7.59
N LEU A 142 -14.08 -11.11 -7.25
CA LEU A 142 -13.67 -12.28 -6.48
C LEU A 142 -12.77 -13.22 -7.29
N ALA A 143 -13.07 -13.43 -8.57
CA ALA A 143 -12.20 -14.22 -9.46
C ALA A 143 -10.83 -13.56 -9.62
N LEU A 144 -10.77 -12.24 -9.80
CA LEU A 144 -9.52 -11.51 -9.87
C LEU A 144 -8.75 -11.58 -8.55
N LYS A 145 -9.44 -11.45 -7.41
CA LYS A 145 -8.82 -11.63 -6.09
C LYS A 145 -8.15 -13.01 -5.97
N GLU A 146 -8.83 -14.08 -6.37
CA GLU A 146 -8.30 -15.45 -6.34
C GLU A 146 -7.09 -15.59 -7.28
N GLU A 147 -7.20 -15.09 -8.51
CA GLU A 147 -6.11 -15.06 -9.49
C GLU A 147 -4.85 -14.37 -8.95
N LEU A 148 -5.01 -13.18 -8.35
CA LEU A 148 -3.88 -12.42 -7.78
C LEU A 148 -3.30 -13.13 -6.56
N THR A 149 -4.14 -13.77 -5.74
CA THR A 149 -3.70 -14.56 -4.58
C THR A 149 -2.82 -15.71 -5.03
N ASP A 150 -3.25 -16.45 -6.05
CA ASP A 150 -2.51 -17.60 -6.59
C ASP A 150 -1.24 -17.15 -7.32
N THR A 151 -1.34 -16.10 -8.14
CA THR A 151 -0.23 -15.59 -8.95
C THR A 151 0.90 -15.04 -8.09
N TYR A 152 0.55 -14.27 -7.06
CA TYR A 152 1.55 -13.63 -6.22
C TYR A 152 1.85 -14.39 -4.94
N ASN A 153 1.07 -15.41 -4.59
CA ASN A 153 1.18 -16.20 -3.37
C ASN A 153 1.24 -15.31 -2.12
N VAL A 154 0.32 -14.34 -2.04
CA VAL A 154 0.14 -13.41 -0.91
C VAL A 154 -1.35 -13.13 -0.69
N PRO A 155 -1.78 -12.75 0.52
CA PRO A 155 -3.18 -12.43 0.80
C PRO A 155 -3.67 -11.23 -0.04
N VAL A 156 -4.84 -11.41 -0.68
CA VAL A 156 -5.53 -10.35 -1.41
C VAL A 156 -6.89 -10.07 -0.77
N ILE A 157 -7.16 -8.80 -0.47
CA ILE A 157 -8.42 -8.34 0.14
C ILE A 157 -9.13 -7.44 -0.86
N SER A 158 -10.32 -7.85 -1.32
CA SER A 158 -11.18 -7.00 -2.14
C SER A 158 -12.06 -6.12 -1.26
N PHE A 159 -12.11 -4.82 -1.54
CA PHE A 159 -12.92 -3.85 -0.78
C PHE A 159 -13.31 -2.66 -1.67
N ASN A 160 -14.22 -1.83 -1.17
CA ASN A 160 -14.56 -0.54 -1.78
C ASN A 160 -14.06 0.59 -0.87
N ALA A 161 -13.04 1.32 -1.31
CA ALA A 161 -12.44 2.40 -0.53
C ALA A 161 -13.43 3.50 -0.12
N LEU A 162 -14.47 3.77 -0.91
CA LEU A 162 -15.49 4.78 -0.61
C LEU A 162 -16.49 4.32 0.45
N GLN A 163 -16.58 3.01 0.69
CA GLN A 163 -17.52 2.39 1.62
C GLN A 163 -16.82 1.64 2.75
N LEU A 164 -15.54 1.96 3.01
CA LEU A 164 -14.76 1.36 4.06
C LEU A 164 -15.43 1.53 5.42
N MET A 165 -15.57 0.42 6.13
CA MET A 165 -16.03 0.36 7.51
C MET A 165 -14.86 -0.02 8.44
N GLU A 166 -15.04 0.17 9.74
CA GLU A 166 -14.01 -0.16 10.74
C GLU A 166 -13.65 -1.66 10.70
N GLU A 167 -14.62 -2.52 10.38
CA GLU A 167 -14.44 -3.95 10.21
C GLU A 167 -13.48 -4.30 9.06
N ASP A 168 -13.54 -3.56 7.94
CA ASP A 168 -12.65 -3.75 6.81
C ASP A 168 -11.21 -3.39 7.18
N VAL A 169 -11.03 -2.26 7.88
CA VAL A 169 -9.72 -1.82 8.38
C VAL A 169 -9.15 -2.85 9.36
N ASN A 170 -9.97 -3.38 10.26
CA ASN A 170 -9.57 -4.46 11.17
C ASN A 170 -9.15 -5.73 10.43
N LEU A 171 -9.83 -6.09 9.33
CA LEU A 171 -9.45 -7.21 8.49
C LEU A 171 -8.08 -6.99 7.84
N VAL A 172 -7.84 -5.79 7.26
CA VAL A 172 -6.54 -5.45 6.68
C VAL A 172 -5.41 -5.59 7.69
N PHE A 173 -5.57 -5.02 8.90
CA PHE A 173 -4.54 -5.13 9.93
C PHE A 173 -4.35 -6.55 10.44
N GLN A 174 -5.39 -7.38 10.42
CA GLN A 174 -5.27 -8.79 10.78
C GLN A 174 -4.44 -9.56 9.75
N GLU A 175 -4.69 -9.38 8.45
CA GLU A 175 -3.88 -10.02 7.41
C GLU A 175 -2.43 -9.53 7.44
N VAL A 176 -2.22 -8.22 7.65
CA VAL A 176 -0.90 -7.63 7.89
C VAL A 176 -0.18 -8.33 9.05
N LEU A 177 -0.88 -8.60 10.15
CA LEU A 177 -0.31 -9.31 11.31
C LEU A 177 0.08 -10.75 11.01
N TYR A 178 -0.64 -11.45 10.12
CA TYR A 178 -0.28 -12.82 9.73
C TYR A 178 0.96 -12.88 8.84
N GLU A 179 1.19 -11.83 8.05
CA GLU A 179 2.38 -11.71 7.20
C GLU A 179 3.66 -11.33 7.96
N PHE A 180 3.57 -10.92 9.24
CA PHE A 180 4.77 -10.65 10.01
C PHE A 180 5.60 -11.94 10.18
N PRO A 181 6.87 -11.96 9.73
CA PRO A 181 7.75 -13.06 10.07
C PRO A 181 7.89 -13.11 11.58
N VAL A 182 7.57 -14.25 12.18
CA VAL A 182 7.67 -14.44 13.63
C VAL A 182 9.13 -14.22 14.03
N ARG A 183 9.41 -13.09 14.68
CA ARG A 183 10.77 -12.73 15.11
C ARG A 183 11.13 -13.30 16.47
N GLU A 184 10.15 -13.45 17.37
CA GLU A 184 10.39 -13.92 18.73
C GLU A 184 9.10 -14.51 19.34
N VAL A 185 9.20 -15.69 19.95
CA VAL A 185 8.10 -16.30 20.73
C VAL A 185 8.49 -16.25 22.20
N ASN A 186 7.91 -15.30 22.94
CA ASN A 186 8.08 -15.22 24.38
C ASN A 186 7.06 -16.15 25.07
N ILE A 187 7.51 -17.35 25.44
CA ILE A 187 6.72 -18.30 26.22
C ILE A 187 6.97 -18.01 27.70
N ASN A 188 5.98 -17.44 28.38
CA ASN A 188 5.98 -17.40 29.83
C ASN A 188 5.60 -18.78 30.36
N LEU A 189 6.60 -19.56 30.77
CA LEU A 189 6.37 -20.82 31.46
C LEU A 189 5.87 -20.54 32.89
N PRO A 190 4.77 -21.18 33.32
CA PRO A 190 4.34 -21.11 34.70
C PRO A 190 5.37 -21.80 35.61
N SER A 191 5.52 -21.28 36.83
CA SER A 191 6.58 -21.64 37.78
C SER A 191 6.66 -23.12 38.22
N TRP A 192 5.68 -23.96 37.84
CA TRP A 192 5.70 -25.39 38.10
C TRP A 192 6.45 -26.21 37.03
N VAL A 193 6.84 -25.59 35.91
CA VAL A 193 7.59 -26.26 34.81
C VAL A 193 9.10 -26.37 35.11
N GLU A 194 9.63 -25.60 36.06
CA GLU A 194 11.04 -25.65 36.48
C GLU A 194 11.40 -26.84 37.40
N VAL A 195 10.48 -27.79 37.60
CA VAL A 195 10.72 -28.97 38.47
C VAL A 195 10.70 -30.24 37.62
N MET A 196 11.72 -30.43 36.78
CA MET A 196 12.13 -31.74 36.25
C MET A 196 13.64 -31.79 36.02
#